data_AF-A0A397HQX7-F1
#
_entry.id   AF-A0A397HQX7-F1
#
_cell.length_a   1.000
_cell.length_b   1.000
_cell.length_c   1.000
_cell.angle_alpha   90.00
_cell.angle_beta   90.00
_cell.angle_gamma   90.00
#
_symmetry.space_group_name_H-M   'P 1'
#
loop_
_entity.id
_entity.type
_entity.pdbx_description
1 polymer ?
#
loop_
_entity_poly.entity_id
_entity_poly.type
_entity_poly.pdbx_seq_one_letter_code
_entity_poly.pdbx_strand_id
1 'polypeptide(L)' 'MFSPSSPISITEERPTRTMIFRKEEISGRAFLELTREDFRSIGFALRTATIFAGFANELMNKKYEVIRHIKR' A
#
# COMPACT_ATOMS: atom_id res chain seq x y z
N MET A 1 -51.45 3.00 -7.85
CA MET A 1 -50.31 3.95 -7.83
C MET A 1 -49.16 3.26 -7.12
N PHE A 2 -48.14 2.84 -7.85
CA PHE A 2 -46.92 2.27 -7.27
C PHE A 2 -45.89 3.40 -7.13
N SER A 3 -45.60 3.81 -5.90
CA SER A 3 -44.48 4.70 -5.63
C SER A 3 -43.18 3.92 -5.79
N PRO A 4 -42.21 4.38 -6.61
CA PRO A 4 -40.93 3.70 -6.71
C PRO A 4 -40.21 3.82 -5.37
N SER A 5 -39.92 2.67 -4.77
CA SER A 5 -39.09 2.53 -3.59
C SER A 5 -37.74 3.19 -3.82
N SER A 6 -37.30 3.94 -2.80
CA SER A 6 -36.07 4.72 -2.71
C SER A 6 -34.86 4.09 -3.40
N PRO A 7 -33.96 4.90 -3.98
CA PRO A 7 -32.73 4.38 -4.56
C PRO A 7 -31.95 3.64 -3.48
N ILE A 8 -31.63 2.38 -3.76
CA ILE A 8 -30.67 1.61 -2.96
C ILE A 8 -29.36 2.38 -3.04
N SER A 9 -28.98 3.05 -1.95
CA SER A 9 -27.64 3.61 -1.79
C SER A 9 -26.67 2.44 -1.73
N ILE A 10 -26.16 2.05 -2.89
CA ILE A 10 -24.98 1.21 -2.98
C ILE A 10 -23.85 2.10 -2.47
N THR A 11 -23.60 2.05 -1.17
CA THR A 11 -22.44 2.69 -0.57
C THR A 11 -21.22 1.94 -1.11
N GLU A 12 -20.68 2.39 -2.24
CA GLU A 12 -19.30 2.07 -2.58
C GLU A 12 -18.44 2.63 -1.47
N GLU A 13 -18.08 1.77 -0.50
CA GLU A 13 -17.05 2.09 0.45
C GLU A 13 -15.76 2.31 -0.33
N ARG A 14 -15.45 3.58 -0.61
CA ARG A 14 -14.17 3.97 -1.19
C ARG A 14 -13.09 3.35 -0.32
N PRO A 15 -12.27 2.42 -0.85
CA PRO A 15 -11.27 1.76 -0.04
C PRO A 15 -10.36 2.84 0.54
N THR A 16 -10.38 2.94 1.87
CA THR A 16 -9.41 3.77 2.58
C THR A 16 -8.02 3.27 2.22
N ARG A 17 -7.00 4.14 2.18
CA ARG A 17 -5.65 3.75 1.70
C ARG A 17 -5.07 2.54 2.43
N THR A 18 -5.46 2.33 3.69
CA THR A 18 -5.08 1.18 4.52
C THR A 18 -5.76 -0.13 4.08
N MET A 19 -6.93 -0.04 3.46
CA MET A 19 -7.73 -1.17 3.00
C MET A 19 -7.10 -1.87 1.79
N ILE A 20 -6.33 -1.14 0.97
CA ILE A 20 -5.59 -1.70 -0.18
C ILE A 20 -4.54 -2.70 0.30
N PHE A 21 -3.73 -2.35 1.30
CA PHE A 21 -2.72 -3.28 1.85
C PHE A 21 -3.33 -4.53 2.46
N ARG A 22 -4.48 -4.39 3.13
CA ARG A 22 -5.21 -5.51 3.71
C ARG A 22 -5.83 -6.40 2.64
N LYS A 23 -6.36 -5.80 1.56
CA LYS A 23 -6.98 -6.52 0.44
C LYS A 23 -5.95 -7.33 -0.35
N GLU A 24 -4.79 -6.74 -0.62
CA GLU A 24 -3.70 -7.39 -1.35
C GLU A 24 -2.84 -8.30 -0.44
N GLU A 25 -3.24 -8.47 0.84
CA GLU A 25 -2.55 -9.28 1.85
C GLU A 25 -1.04 -9.00 1.97
N ILE A 26 -0.66 -7.73 1.78
CA ILE A 26 0.74 -7.32 1.78
C ILE A 26 1.27 -7.36 3.22
N SER A 27 2.07 -8.38 3.52
CA SER A 27 2.80 -8.46 4.78
C SER A 27 3.88 -7.37 4.87
N GLY A 28 4.31 -7.06 6.11
CA GLY A 28 5.37 -6.06 6.32
C GLY A 28 6.70 -6.39 5.65
N ARG A 29 7.02 -7.67 5.41
CA ARG A 29 8.22 -8.06 4.64
C ARG A 29 8.00 -7.86 3.16
N ALA A 30 6.88 -8.32 2.63
CA ALA A 30 6.53 -8.14 1.22
C ALA A 30 6.52 -6.65 0.84
N PHE A 31 6.02 -5.77 1.73
CA PHE A 31 6.07 -4.32 1.54
C PHE A 31 7.49 -3.79 1.23
N LEU A 32 8.54 -4.36 1.83
CA LEU A 32 9.92 -3.91 1.63
C LEU A 32 10.49 -4.30 0.26
N GLU A 33 9.84 -5.25 -0.42
CA GLU A 33 10.25 -5.75 -1.73
C GLU A 33 9.48 -5.09 -2.87
N LEU A 34 8.43 -4.33 -2.56
CA LEU A 34 7.60 -3.65 -3.56
C LEU A 34 8.32 -2.46 -4.19
N THR A 35 8.19 -2.37 -5.51
CA THR A 35 8.67 -1.26 -6.32
C THR A 35 7.62 -0.15 -6.43
N ARG A 36 8.03 0.99 -6.98
CA ARG A 36 7.10 2.09 -7.30
C ARG A 36 5.98 1.60 -8.23
N GLU A 37 6.33 0.76 -9.21
CA GLU A 37 5.41 0.20 -10.19
C GLU A 37 4.39 -0.73 -9.53
N ASP A 38 4.79 -1.52 -8.54
CA ASP A 38 3.87 -2.38 -7.78
C ASP A 38 2.88 -1.57 -6.95
N PHE A 39 3.32 -0.48 -6.30
CA PHE A 39 2.37 0.41 -5.62
C PHE A 39 1.40 1.07 -6.60
N ARG A 40 1.84 1.37 -7.83
CA ARG A 40 0.93 1.91 -8.86
C ARG A 40 -0.06 0.87 -9.36
N SER A 41 0.34 -0.39 -9.50
CA SER A 41 -0.55 -1.46 -9.99
C SER A 41 -1.68 -1.76 -9.00
N ILE A 42 -1.44 -1.60 -7.69
CA ILE A 42 -2.46 -1.75 -6.63
C ILE A 42 -3.27 -0.47 -6.35
N GLY A 43 -3.10 0.58 -7.17
CA GLY A 43 -3.99 1.74 -7.17
C GLY A 43 -3.47 2.99 -6.43
N PHE A 44 -2.20 3.05 -6.02
CA PHE A 44 -1.64 4.28 -5.47
C PHE A 44 -1.30 5.30 -6.56
N ALA A 45 -1.57 6.58 -6.28
CA ALA A 45 -1.13 7.68 -7.12
C ALA A 45 0.41 7.74 -7.18
N LEU A 46 0.95 8.23 -8.31
CA LEU A 46 2.40 8.27 -8.57
C LEU A 46 3.21 8.86 -7.41
N ARG A 47 2.75 9.98 -6.83
CA ARG A 47 3.42 10.61 -5.68
C ARG A 47 3.50 9.68 -4.47
N THR A 48 2.41 9.01 -4.14
CA THR A 48 2.34 8.09 -3.00
C THR A 48 3.18 6.83 -3.25
N ALA A 49 3.10 6.27 -4.45
CA ALA A 49 3.92 5.12 -4.85
C ALA A 49 5.43 5.41 -4.75
N THR A 50 5.87 6.60 -5.20
CA THR A 50 7.26 7.03 -5.07
C THR A 50 7.70 7.17 -3.61
N ILE A 51 6.85 7.73 -2.76
CA ILE A 51 7.15 7.88 -1.31
C ILE A 51 7.30 6.50 -0.65
N PHE A 52 6.40 5.56 -0.93
CA PHE A 52 6.48 4.22 -0.33
C PHE A 52 7.68 3.41 -0.81
N ALA A 53 7.99 3.44 -2.11
CA ALA A 53 9.19 2.78 -2.63
C ALA A 53 10.47 3.36 -2.01
N GLY A 54 10.55 4.69 -1.87
CA GLY A 54 11.68 5.35 -1.19
C GLY A 54 11.81 4.90 0.27
N PHE A 55 10.70 4.87 1.00
CA PHE A 55 10.68 4.45 2.41
C PHE A 55 11.07 2.97 2.58
N ALA A 56 10.56 2.06 1.74
CA ALA A 56 10.94 0.65 1.75
C ALA A 56 12.46 0.48 1.55
N ASN A 57 13.03 1.21 0.59
CA ASN A 57 14.47 1.21 0.32
C ASN A 57 15.29 1.76 1.49
N GLU A 58 14.86 2.84 2.14
CA GLU A 58 15.51 3.38 3.34
C GLU A 58 15.54 2.37 4.49
N LEU A 59 14.43 1.66 4.73
CA LEU A 59 14.35 0.63 5.76
C LEU A 59 15.30 -0.54 5.48
N MET A 60 15.38 -0.99 4.23
CA MET A 60 16.31 -2.03 3.82
C MET A 60 17.76 -1.58 3.98
N ASN A 61 18.11 -0.35 3.58
CA ASN A 61 19.46 0.18 3.72
C ASN A 61 19.90 0.33 5.18
N LYS A 62 19.00 0.78 6.07
CA LYS A 62 19.29 0.82 7.53
C LYS A 62 19.55 -0.57 8.10
N LYS A 63 18.85 -1.61 7.64
CA LYS A 63 19.11 -3.00 8.03
C LYS A 63 20.52 -3.45 7.63
N TYR A 64 21.01 -3.07 6.45
CA TYR A 64 22.37 -3.41 6.01
C TYR A 64 23.46 -2.65 6.79
N GLU A 65 23.22 -1.40 7.20
CA GLU A 65 24.14 -0.65 8.05
C GLU A 65 24.36 -1.31 9.42
N VAL A 66 23.30 -1.81 10.05
CA VAL A 66 23.38 -2.50 11.35
C VAL A 66 24.14 -3.84 11.21
N ILE A 67 23.84 -4.62 10.17
CA ILE A 67 24.53 -5.91 9.94
C ILE A 67 26.02 -5.70 9.65
N ARG A 68 26.39 -4.63 8.93
CA ARG A 68 27.79 -4.32 8.63
C ARG A 68 28.59 -3.97 9.89
N HIS A 69 27.96 -3.32 10.88
CA HIS A 69 28.62 -2.97 12.15
C HIS A 69 28.75 -4.15 13.11
N ILE A 70 27.89 -5.18 13.02
CA ILE A 70 27.98 -6.38 13.86
C ILE A 70 29.04 -7.37 13.36
N LYS A 71 29.39 -7.34 12.07
CA LYS A 71 30.34 -8.27 11.43
C LYS A 71 31.80 -7.78 11.39
N ARG A 72 32.11 -6.65 12.02
CA ARG A 72 33.49 -6.13 12.20
C ARG A 72 33.99 -6.47 13.60
#